data_AF-A0A239CXF6-F1
#
_entry.id   AF-A0A239CXF6-F1
#
_cell.length_a   1.000
_cell.length_b   1.000
_cell.length_c   1.000
_cell.angle_alpha   90.00
_cell.angle_beta   90.00
_cell.angle_gamma   90.00
#
_symmetry.space_group_name_H-M   'P 1'
#
loop_
_entity.id
_entity.type
_entity.pdbx_description
1 polymer ?
#
loop_
_entity_poly.entity_id
_entity_poly.type
_entity_poly.pdbx_seq_one_letter_code
_entity_poly.pdbx_strand_id
1 'polypeptide(L)'
;MRISTYTALGLFVAMSTVVPAQSVEAPAGQHLVLTAEGRGVQIYRCDVKADVAAWTFVAPEAGLYVQEEKIGTHGAGPVWMHHDGSTVHGKLVQSLTAPVAGAIPWLLLKASETTGKGAFTPVAYIRRTDTKGGQADPAACDKEHAGTVSRVPYTATYSFYSATAK
;
A
#
# COMPACT_ATOMS: atom_id res chain seq x y z
N MET A 1 9.20 -24.61 70.35
CA MET A 1 8.28 -24.61 69.20
C MET A 1 8.95 -23.82 68.08
N ARG A 2 9.48 -24.49 67.03
CA ARG A 2 10.20 -23.86 65.91
C ARG A 2 9.24 -23.84 64.71
N ILE A 3 8.95 -22.65 64.19
CA ILE A 3 8.10 -22.47 63.01
C ILE A 3 9.03 -22.29 61.81
N SER A 4 8.99 -23.24 60.88
CA SER A 4 9.76 -23.21 59.63
C SER A 4 8.89 -22.57 58.56
N THR A 5 9.27 -21.39 58.08
CA THR A 5 8.62 -20.73 56.94
C THR A 5 9.20 -21.26 55.63
N TYR A 6 8.34 -21.82 54.77
CA TYR A 6 8.69 -22.19 53.40
C TYR A 6 8.21 -21.10 52.46
N THR A 7 9.14 -20.43 51.78
CA THR A 7 8.83 -19.51 50.69
C THR A 7 8.65 -20.33 49.41
N ALA A 8 7.41 -20.45 48.93
CA ALA A 8 7.13 -21.07 47.64
C ALA A 8 7.50 -20.09 46.51
N LEU A 9 8.53 -20.43 45.74
CA LEU A 9 8.94 -19.69 44.55
C LEU A 9 8.02 -20.09 43.39
N GLY A 10 6.99 -19.29 43.13
CA GLY A 10 6.08 -19.49 42.00
C GLY A 10 6.75 -19.12 40.67
N LEU A 11 6.88 -20.10 39.78
CA LEU A 11 7.41 -19.90 38.42
C LEU A 11 6.35 -19.23 37.55
N PHE A 12 6.50 -17.93 37.26
CA PHE A 12 5.68 -17.23 36.27
C PHE A 12 6.15 -17.60 34.86
N VAL A 13 5.35 -18.42 34.15
CA VAL A 13 5.55 -18.67 32.72
C VAL A 13 4.94 -17.50 31.95
N ALA A 14 5.79 -16.61 31.41
CA ALA A 14 5.36 -15.57 30.50
C ALA A 14 4.96 -16.20 29.16
N MET A 15 3.67 -16.13 28.80
CA MET A 15 3.21 -16.47 27.46
C MET A 15 3.53 -15.31 26.52
N SER A 16 4.57 -15.47 25.69
CA SER A 16 4.86 -14.52 24.61
C SER A 16 3.79 -14.63 23.53
N THR A 17 2.94 -13.62 23.40
CA THR A 17 2.04 -13.49 22.26
C THR A 17 2.87 -13.22 21.01
N VAL A 18 2.97 -14.19 20.11
CA VAL A 18 3.56 -13.99 18.78
C VAL A 18 2.62 -13.09 18.00
N VAL A 19 2.96 -11.81 17.88
CA VAL A 19 2.30 -10.91 16.93
C VAL A 19 2.71 -11.37 15.53
N PRO A 20 1.78 -11.76 14.64
CA PRO A 20 2.13 -12.14 13.29
C PRO A 20 2.88 -10.98 12.62
N ALA A 21 4.01 -11.29 11.97
CA ALA A 21 4.76 -10.29 11.22
C ALA A 21 3.82 -9.65 10.18
N GLN A 22 3.65 -8.34 10.27
CA GLN A 22 2.89 -7.57 9.29
C GLN A 22 3.67 -7.56 7.98
N SER A 23 3.20 -8.31 6.99
CA SER A 23 3.89 -8.53 5.72
C SER A 23 3.03 -8.08 4.55
N VAL A 24 3.68 -7.42 3.58
CA VAL A 24 3.08 -7.09 2.29
C VAL A 24 3.46 -8.09 1.20
N GLU A 25 4.02 -9.25 1.58
CA GLU A 25 4.31 -10.33 0.65
C GLU A 25 3.03 -10.90 0.03
N ALA A 26 3.14 -11.37 -1.21
CA ALA A 26 2.04 -12.09 -1.84
C ALA A 26 1.80 -13.41 -1.08
N PRO A 27 0.55 -13.85 -0.92
CA PRO A 27 0.26 -15.14 -0.30
C PRO A 27 0.99 -16.30 -0.98
N ALA A 28 1.20 -17.39 -0.25
CA ALA A 28 1.79 -18.61 -0.81
C ALA A 28 0.98 -19.12 -2.02
N GLY A 29 1.68 -19.70 -3.01
CA GLY A 29 1.06 -20.20 -4.24
C GLY A 29 0.67 -19.12 -5.25
N GLN A 30 1.04 -17.86 -5.02
CA GLN A 30 0.91 -16.80 -6.01
C GLN A 30 2.16 -16.74 -6.91
N HIS A 31 1.94 -16.51 -8.20
CA HIS A 31 2.98 -16.47 -9.23
C HIS A 31 3.08 -15.07 -9.82
N LEU A 32 4.30 -14.57 -10.00
CA LEU A 32 4.52 -13.25 -10.59
C LEU A 32 4.11 -13.24 -12.06
N VAL A 33 3.23 -12.32 -12.44
CA VAL A 33 2.76 -12.11 -13.82
C VAL A 33 3.59 -11.03 -14.51
N LEU A 34 3.78 -9.90 -13.82
CA LEU A 34 4.40 -8.70 -14.35
C LEU A 34 4.91 -7.86 -13.18
N THR A 35 6.02 -7.17 -13.39
CA THR A 35 6.47 -6.06 -12.54
C THR A 35 6.56 -4.80 -13.38
N ALA A 36 6.06 -3.68 -12.85
CA ALA A 36 6.11 -2.38 -13.50
C ALA A 36 6.47 -1.27 -12.49
N GLU A 37 7.22 -0.28 -12.93
CA GLU A 37 7.46 0.94 -12.17
C GLU A 37 6.29 1.90 -12.35
N GLY A 38 5.68 2.31 -11.25
CA GLY A 38 4.73 3.42 -11.23
C GLY A 38 5.47 4.74 -11.09
N ARG A 39 5.24 5.69 -12.01
CA ARG A 39 5.79 7.05 -11.96
C ARG A 39 4.62 8.04 -12.04
N GLY A 40 4.46 8.93 -11.06
CA GLY A 40 3.32 9.84 -11.04
C GLY A 40 3.21 10.71 -9.80
N VAL A 41 1.97 11.03 -9.41
CA VAL A 41 1.67 11.86 -8.25
C VAL A 41 0.60 11.22 -7.36
N GLN A 42 0.67 11.53 -6.06
CA GLN A 42 -0.44 11.36 -5.12
C GLN A 42 -1.13 12.72 -4.97
N ILE A 43 -2.44 12.74 -5.14
CA ILE A 43 -3.24 13.96 -5.10
C ILE A 43 -3.92 14.04 -3.74
N TYR A 44 -3.76 15.17 -3.07
CA TYR A 44 -4.37 15.48 -1.78
C TYR A 44 -5.15 16.79 -1.88
N ARG A 45 -6.18 16.92 -1.05
CA ARG A 45 -6.90 18.18 -0.82
C ARG A 45 -6.79 18.55 0.65
N CYS A 46 -6.50 19.81 0.95
CA CYS A 46 -6.48 20.31 2.31
C CYS A 46 -7.92 20.50 2.78
N ASP A 47 -8.39 19.65 3.69
CA ASP A 47 -9.73 19.73 4.26
C ASP A 47 -9.67 20.27 5.69
N VAL A 48 -10.61 21.15 6.03
CA VAL A 48 -10.80 21.61 7.41
C VAL A 48 -12.07 20.98 7.98
N LYS A 49 -11.92 20.23 9.07
CA LYS A 49 -13.05 19.60 9.78
C LYS A 49 -12.95 19.92 11.26
N ALA A 50 -14.02 20.47 11.83
CA ALA A 50 -14.07 20.86 13.25
C ALA A 50 -12.82 21.66 13.67
N ASP A 51 -12.47 22.69 12.89
CA ASP A 51 -11.30 23.56 13.10
C ASP A 51 -9.92 22.89 13.00
N VAL A 52 -9.84 21.64 12.55
CA VAL A 52 -8.57 20.94 12.28
C VAL A 52 -8.38 20.84 10.77
N ALA A 53 -7.28 21.42 10.27
CA ALA A 53 -6.83 21.28 8.88
C ALA A 53 -6.00 20.00 8.73
N ALA A 54 -6.29 19.18 7.71
CA ALA A 54 -5.53 18.00 7.38
C ALA A 54 -5.62 17.65 5.89
N TRP A 55 -4.57 17.03 5.35
CA TRP A 55 -4.61 16.48 4.01
C TRP A 55 -5.55 15.27 3.92
N THR A 56 -6.53 15.34 3.03
CA THR A 56 -7.32 14.18 2.60
C THR A 56 -6.76 13.64 1.30
N PHE A 57 -6.48 12.34 1.25
CA PHE A 57 -6.09 11.68 0.01
C PHE A 57 -7.26 11.65 -0.98
N VAL A 58 -6.99 12.03 -2.23
CA VAL A 58 -7.98 12.07 -3.32
C VAL A 58 -7.79 10.88 -4.26
N ALA A 59 -6.62 10.77 -4.89
CA ALA A 59 -6.33 9.72 -5.86
C ALA A 59 -4.84 9.63 -6.19
N PRO A 60 -4.35 8.46 -6.66
CA PRO A 60 -3.10 8.40 -7.41
C PRO A 60 -3.36 8.78 -8.87
N GLU A 61 -2.33 9.28 -9.54
CA GLU A 61 -2.29 9.44 -10.99
C GLU A 61 -0.88 9.06 -11.46
N ALA A 62 -0.73 7.92 -12.13
CA ALA A 62 0.58 7.43 -12.54
C ALA A 62 0.55 6.66 -13.86
N GLY A 63 1.67 6.72 -14.58
CA GLY A 63 1.99 5.77 -15.64
C GLY A 63 2.65 4.51 -15.07
N LEU A 64 2.43 3.37 -15.72
CA LEU A 64 3.12 2.11 -15.44
C LEU A 64 4.15 1.85 -16.53
N TYR A 65 5.38 1.55 -16.12
CA TYR A 65 6.53 1.43 -17.00
C TYR A 65 7.23 0.08 -16.82
N VAL A 66 7.60 -0.54 -17.93
CA VAL A 66 8.58 -1.63 -17.95
C VAL A 66 9.80 -1.08 -18.67
N GLN A 67 10.91 -0.94 -17.94
CA GLN A 67 12.03 -0.11 -18.38
C GLN A 67 11.52 1.31 -18.71
N GLU A 68 11.66 1.76 -19.95
CA GLU A 68 11.16 3.08 -20.39
C GLU A 68 9.85 3.00 -21.18
N GLU A 69 9.33 1.81 -21.45
CA GLU A 69 8.07 1.64 -22.16
C GLU A 69 6.88 1.82 -21.20
N LYS A 70 5.97 2.74 -21.53
CA LYS A 70 4.70 2.89 -20.82
C LYS A 70 3.72 1.82 -21.26
N ILE A 71 3.44 0.87 -20.36
CA ILE A 71 2.55 -0.26 -20.61
C ILE A 71 1.12 -0.04 -20.09
N GLY A 72 0.89 1.04 -19.34
CA GLY A 72 -0.40 1.25 -18.70
C GLY A 72 -0.48 2.47 -17.78
N THR A 73 -1.55 2.53 -17.00
CA THR A 73 -1.81 3.60 -16.04
C THR A 73 -2.37 3.06 -14.72
N HIS A 74 -2.24 3.88 -13.68
CA HIS A 74 -2.81 3.65 -12.37
C HIS A 74 -3.57 4.91 -11.90
N GLY A 75 -4.77 4.73 -11.35
CA GLY A 75 -5.68 5.83 -11.00
C GLY A 75 -6.59 5.55 -9.82
N ALA A 76 -7.53 6.46 -9.58
CA ALA A 76 -8.54 6.38 -8.53
C ALA A 76 -9.32 5.04 -8.57
N GLY A 77 -9.62 4.47 -7.41
CA GLY A 77 -10.37 3.21 -7.30
C GLY A 77 -9.84 2.21 -6.27
N PRO A 78 -8.51 2.07 -6.04
CA PRO A 78 -7.42 2.12 -7.03
C PRO A 78 -7.61 1.15 -8.21
N VAL A 79 -7.26 1.57 -9.42
CA VAL A 79 -7.33 0.73 -10.64
C VAL A 79 -6.00 0.76 -11.38
N TRP A 80 -5.62 -0.36 -11.97
CA TRP A 80 -4.54 -0.47 -12.94
C TRP A 80 -5.12 -0.89 -14.29
N MET A 81 -4.72 -0.19 -15.35
CA MET A 81 -5.15 -0.46 -16.72
C MET A 81 -3.93 -0.70 -17.60
N HIS A 82 -3.92 -1.81 -18.32
CA HIS A 82 -2.88 -2.18 -19.27
C HIS A 82 -3.24 -1.69 -20.68
N HIS A 83 -2.25 -1.51 -21.56
CA HIS A 83 -2.47 -1.02 -22.92
C HIS A 83 -3.29 -1.97 -23.82
N ASP A 84 -3.47 -3.23 -23.41
CA ASP A 84 -4.32 -4.22 -24.08
C ASP A 84 -5.80 -4.09 -23.69
N GLY A 85 -6.13 -3.10 -22.84
CA GLY A 85 -7.48 -2.83 -22.36
C GLY A 85 -7.90 -3.66 -21.15
N SER A 86 -7.06 -4.58 -20.66
CA SER A 86 -7.34 -5.29 -19.40
C SER A 86 -7.15 -4.39 -18.19
N THR A 87 -8.00 -4.57 -17.18
CA THR A 87 -7.94 -3.78 -15.94
C THR A 87 -7.99 -4.68 -14.72
N VAL A 88 -7.48 -4.18 -13.60
CA VAL A 88 -7.63 -4.77 -12.28
C VAL A 88 -7.92 -3.68 -11.25
N HIS A 89 -8.94 -3.90 -10.43
CA HIS A 89 -9.29 -3.09 -9.26
C HIS A 89 -8.74 -3.75 -8.01
N GLY A 90 -8.11 -2.96 -7.13
CA GLY A 90 -7.48 -3.47 -5.93
C GLY A 90 -8.22 -3.09 -4.64
N LYS A 91 -8.35 -4.05 -3.73
CA LYS A 91 -8.79 -3.82 -2.35
C LYS A 91 -7.61 -4.01 -1.40
N LEU A 92 -7.37 -3.03 -0.53
CA LEU A 92 -6.29 -3.08 0.46
C LEU A 92 -6.45 -4.31 1.38
N VAL A 93 -5.39 -5.07 1.54
CA VAL A 93 -5.29 -6.20 2.48
C VAL A 93 -4.37 -5.84 3.63
N GLN A 94 -3.17 -5.34 3.31
CA GLN A 94 -2.17 -4.97 4.30
C GLN A 94 -1.45 -3.69 3.87
N SER A 95 -1.12 -2.86 4.86
CA SER A 95 -0.29 -1.67 4.69
C SER A 95 0.90 -1.76 5.63
N LEU A 96 2.07 -1.33 5.16
CA LEU A 96 3.29 -1.22 5.95
C LEU A 96 3.94 0.13 5.67
N THR A 97 4.39 0.81 6.73
CA THR A 97 5.17 2.04 6.59
C THR A 97 6.41 1.77 5.74
N ALA A 98 6.64 2.60 4.72
CA ALA A 98 7.82 2.48 3.88
C ALA A 98 9.09 2.80 4.70
N PRO A 99 10.23 2.15 4.42
CA PRO A 99 11.49 2.42 5.13
C PRO A 99 12.09 3.79 4.80
N VAL A 100 11.62 4.43 3.73
CA VAL A 100 12.07 5.76 3.27
C VAL A 100 11.12 6.83 3.81
N ALA A 101 11.66 7.84 4.50
CA ALA A 101 10.87 8.95 5.01
C ALA A 101 10.16 9.73 3.88
N GLY A 102 8.91 10.14 4.13
CA GLY A 102 8.10 10.86 3.15
C GLY A 102 7.59 10.00 1.98
N ALA A 103 7.87 8.69 1.98
CA ALA A 103 7.32 7.77 1.00
C ALA A 103 5.95 7.24 1.42
N ILE A 104 5.03 7.10 0.45
CA ILE A 104 3.74 6.44 0.71
C ILE A 104 3.92 4.97 1.14
N PRO A 105 2.99 4.39 1.90
CA PRO A 105 3.12 3.03 2.42
C PRO A 105 3.29 1.97 1.35
N TRP A 106 3.99 0.89 1.69
CA TRP A 106 3.95 -0.35 0.95
C TRP A 106 2.61 -1.04 1.19
N LEU A 107 2.06 -1.66 0.15
CA LEU A 107 0.73 -2.26 0.19
C LEU A 107 0.76 -3.69 -0.35
N LEU A 108 -0.06 -4.54 0.25
CA LEU A 108 -0.63 -5.70 -0.41
C LEU A 108 -2.10 -5.41 -0.70
N LEU A 109 -2.51 -5.59 -1.95
CA LEU A 109 -3.89 -5.51 -2.39
C LEU A 109 -4.33 -6.84 -2.99
N LYS A 110 -5.60 -7.18 -2.79
CA LYS A 110 -6.27 -8.29 -3.47
C LYS A 110 -7.10 -7.72 -4.63
N ALA A 111 -7.07 -8.38 -5.77
CA ALA A 111 -7.95 -8.04 -6.88
C ALA A 111 -9.42 -8.21 -6.45
N SER A 112 -10.21 -7.15 -6.59
CA SER A 112 -11.66 -7.19 -6.35
C SER A 112 -12.45 -7.43 -7.64
N GLU A 113 -11.93 -6.93 -8.76
CA GLU A 113 -12.53 -7.05 -10.09
C GLU A 113 -11.40 -7.02 -11.14
N THR A 114 -11.53 -7.84 -12.17
CA THR A 114 -10.70 -7.77 -13.38
C THR A 114 -11.62 -7.74 -14.59
N THR A 115 -11.23 -6.98 -15.63
CA THR A 115 -11.99 -6.91 -16.89
C THR A 115 -11.04 -7.02 -18.08
N GLY A 116 -11.61 -7.33 -19.26
CA GLY A 116 -10.85 -7.54 -20.49
C GLY A 116 -10.17 -8.91 -20.59
N LYS A 117 -9.47 -9.14 -21.70
CA LYS A 117 -8.73 -10.38 -22.01
C LYS A 117 -7.26 -10.03 -22.26
N GLY A 118 -6.48 -9.88 -21.20
CA GLY A 118 -5.12 -9.38 -21.30
C GLY A 118 -4.27 -9.65 -20.07
N ALA A 119 -3.18 -8.88 -19.94
CA ALA A 119 -2.15 -9.05 -18.92
C ALA A 119 -2.69 -8.98 -17.49
N PHE A 120 -3.73 -8.18 -17.23
CA PHE A 120 -4.32 -8.03 -15.90
C PHE A 120 -5.48 -8.97 -15.60
N THR A 121 -5.99 -9.71 -16.59
CA THR A 121 -7.09 -10.67 -16.38
C THR A 121 -6.80 -11.73 -15.29
N PRO A 122 -5.61 -12.37 -15.21
CA PRO A 122 -5.36 -13.42 -14.23
C PRO A 122 -4.91 -12.88 -12.86
N VAL A 123 -4.82 -11.56 -12.68
CA VAL A 123 -4.26 -10.96 -11.47
C VAL A 123 -5.20 -11.18 -10.28
N ALA A 124 -4.64 -11.76 -9.22
CA ALA A 124 -5.31 -12.00 -7.94
C ALA A 124 -4.76 -11.11 -6.81
N TYR A 125 -3.49 -10.71 -6.88
CA TYR A 125 -2.86 -9.83 -5.90
C TYR A 125 -1.93 -8.81 -6.56
N ILE A 126 -1.81 -7.66 -5.92
CA ILE A 126 -0.93 -6.56 -6.34
C ILE A 126 -0.12 -6.15 -5.12
N ARG A 127 1.20 -6.07 -5.28
CA ARG A 127 2.08 -5.46 -4.30
C ARG A 127 2.53 -4.11 -4.78
N ARG A 128 2.57 -3.14 -3.85
CA ARG A 128 3.24 -1.86 -4.01
C ARG A 128 4.40 -1.81 -3.04
N THR A 129 5.63 -1.77 -3.54
CA THR A 129 6.85 -1.70 -2.73
C THR A 129 7.79 -0.62 -3.28
N ASP A 130 8.94 -0.45 -2.63
CA ASP A 130 10.03 0.43 -3.07
C ASP A 130 9.58 1.87 -3.36
N THR A 131 8.58 2.32 -2.60
CA THR A 131 7.99 3.64 -2.75
C THR A 131 8.98 4.75 -2.39
N LYS A 132 8.92 5.85 -3.13
CA LYS A 132 9.64 7.09 -2.85
C LYS A 132 8.69 8.26 -3.01
N GLY A 133 8.67 9.17 -2.05
CA GLY A 133 7.79 10.35 -2.07
C GLY A 133 6.29 10.03 -2.03
N GLY A 134 5.49 11.02 -2.40
CA GLY A 134 4.04 10.93 -2.45
C GLY A 134 3.32 11.24 -1.14
N GLN A 135 4.01 11.39 -0.01
CA GLN A 135 3.36 11.88 1.22
C GLN A 135 3.31 13.42 1.22
N ALA A 136 2.12 13.99 1.39
CA ALA A 136 1.97 15.44 1.52
C ALA A 136 2.60 15.96 2.82
N ASP A 137 3.25 17.11 2.75
CA ASP A 137 3.83 17.80 3.90
C ASP A 137 2.71 18.25 4.85
N PRO A 138 2.60 17.71 6.08
CA PRO A 138 1.56 18.09 7.03
C PRO A 138 1.55 19.58 7.35
N ALA A 139 2.71 20.26 7.31
CA ALA A 139 2.81 21.69 7.61
C ALA A 139 2.22 22.59 6.50
N ALA A 140 2.01 22.05 5.30
CA ALA A 140 1.49 22.79 4.15
C ALA A 140 -0.05 22.80 4.06
N CYS A 141 -0.76 22.16 5.00
CA CYS A 141 -2.23 22.25 5.10
C CYS A 141 -2.63 22.86 6.44
N ASP A 142 -3.10 24.10 6.37
CA ASP A 142 -3.63 24.89 7.48
C ASP A 142 -5.00 25.48 7.09
N LYS A 143 -5.56 26.36 7.93
CA LYS A 143 -6.89 26.95 7.68
C LYS A 143 -6.85 27.94 6.52
N GLU A 144 -5.73 28.65 6.37
CA GLU A 144 -5.47 29.64 5.33
C GLU A 144 -5.41 28.99 3.94
N HIS A 145 -4.91 27.76 3.87
CA HIS A 145 -4.78 26.96 2.65
C HIS A 145 -5.90 25.91 2.48
N ALA A 146 -7.04 26.07 3.16
CA ALA A 146 -8.19 25.19 3.01
C ALA A 146 -8.67 25.10 1.55
N GLY A 147 -8.98 23.89 1.08
CA GLY A 147 -9.43 23.62 -0.29
C GLY A 147 -8.32 23.55 -1.33
N THR A 148 -7.07 23.88 -0.98
CA THR A 148 -5.93 23.72 -1.89
C THR A 148 -5.71 22.24 -2.25
N VAL A 149 -5.19 22.02 -3.46
CA VAL A 149 -4.83 20.70 -3.96
C VAL A 149 -3.31 20.59 -4.03
N SER A 150 -2.75 19.55 -3.43
CA SER A 150 -1.34 19.21 -3.52
C SER A 150 -1.16 17.96 -4.38
N ARG A 151 -0.22 18.03 -5.34
CA ARG A 151 0.17 16.92 -6.21
C ARG A 151 1.60 16.55 -5.87
N VAL A 152 1.79 15.49 -5.10
CA VAL A 152 3.09 15.10 -4.56
C VAL A 152 3.70 14.01 -5.44
N PRO A 153 4.86 14.24 -6.07
CA PRO A 153 5.51 13.23 -6.91
C PRO A 153 5.83 11.95 -6.13
N TYR A 154 5.66 10.81 -6.77
CA TYR A 154 6.05 9.52 -6.22
C TYR A 154 6.51 8.54 -7.29
N THR A 155 7.32 7.57 -6.87
CA THR A 155 7.57 6.33 -7.61
C THR A 155 7.27 5.11 -6.75
N ALA A 156 7.00 3.97 -7.39
CA ALA A 156 6.78 2.68 -6.72
C ALA A 156 7.06 1.51 -7.65
N THR A 157 7.42 0.35 -7.09
CA THR A 157 7.38 -0.93 -7.79
C THR A 157 6.01 -1.56 -7.59
N TYR A 158 5.33 -1.89 -8.70
CA TYR A 158 4.12 -2.70 -8.70
C TYR A 158 4.40 -4.10 -9.22
N SER A 159 4.15 -5.11 -8.39
CA SER A 159 4.22 -6.52 -8.79
C SER A 159 2.83 -7.14 -8.78
N PHE A 160 2.45 -7.72 -9.92
CA PHE A 160 1.13 -8.32 -10.16
C PHE A 160 1.26 -9.83 -10.10
N TYR A 161 0.38 -10.48 -9.35
CA TYR A 161 0.45 -11.92 -9.11
C TYR A 161 -0.85 -12.63 -9.45
N SER A 162 -0.76 -13.86 -9.95
CA SER A 162 -1.87 -14.75 -10.26
C SER A 162 -1.85 -15.99 -9.37
N ALA A 163 -3.02 -16.60 -9.16
CA ALA A 163 -3.15 -17.88 -8.46
C ALA A 163 -2.72 -19.09 -9.32
N THR A 164 -2.53 -18.89 -10.61
CA THR A 164 -2.11 -19.92 -11.57
C THR A 164 -0.79 -19.51 -12.18
N ALA A 165 0.18 -20.41 -12.21
CA ALA A 165 1.41 -20.22 -12.97
C ALA A 165 1.09 -20.05 -14.46
N LYS A 166 1.79 -19.14 -15.13
CA LYS A 166 1.70 -18.96 -16.57
C LYS A 166 2.49 -20.04 -17.31
#